data_AF-H7ENS6-F1
#
_entry.id   AF-H7ENS6-F1
#
_cell.length_a   1.000
_cell.length_b   1.000
_cell.length_c   1.000
_cell.angle_alpha   90.00
_cell.angle_beta   90.00
_cell.angle_gamma   90.00
#
_symmetry.space_group_name_H-M   'P 1'
#
loop_
_entity.id
_entity.type
_entity.pdbx_description
1 polymer ?
#
loop_
_entity_poly.entity_id
_entity_poly.type
_entity_poly.pdbx_seq_one_letter_code
_entity_poly.pdbx_strand_id
1 'polypeptide(L)'
;MEDFSTNEIVFMENEYDHLENRLLSLESPQVVYRVLANFLARKFGCTYVLFYSDVHSDSGRVLNYGERVPGAASVSDIVAERRVYAAHDRLLKHRNRGFSVPFRMEDGTPGCIFVGPRMDGTLHTMNAMREMIPVVRTLNHVLVYLEAMKSRRERDMMRFAFSKYVSSDVVESLIENPEEVELGGKRAELSVIFTDLREFTSLSETLAPENLVKILNMYFSEMSEVIFGLGGTIDKFEGDAIMAFFGAPHTLVDHAVRCCLAALRLRRMERILNEQLVSSGLVSSPLYTRIGVNSGDMVVGNIGSASRFEYTIIGSNVNIASRIEDCNKKYGTQILISGRTFDMVKDFFVCRFVERTSLKGVSAPVDLYELVEESEVLLSQIRKYDRMRADDCEVGELIEL
;
A
#
# COMPACT_ATOMS: atom_id res chain seq x y z
N MET A 1 -28.31 7.58 -46.82
CA MET A 1 -29.04 8.06 -45.65
C MET A 1 -30.28 7.17 -45.57
N GLU A 2 -30.17 6.08 -44.82
CA GLU A 2 -31.32 5.26 -44.43
C GLU A 2 -31.16 5.05 -42.93
N ASP A 3 -32.13 5.62 -42.22
CA ASP A 3 -32.32 5.55 -40.79
C ASP A 3 -32.93 4.18 -40.49
N PHE A 4 -32.25 3.34 -39.72
CA PHE A 4 -32.76 2.01 -39.35
C PHE A 4 -32.98 1.97 -37.85
N SER A 5 -34.24 2.22 -37.51
CA SER A 5 -34.85 2.02 -36.21
C SER A 5 -34.57 0.62 -35.66
N THR A 6 -34.15 0.62 -34.41
CA THR A 6 -34.21 -0.45 -33.41
C THR A 6 -35.43 -1.36 -33.61
N ASN A 7 -35.21 -2.51 -34.24
CA ASN A 7 -36.10 -3.66 -34.10
C ASN A 7 -35.34 -4.74 -33.32
N GLU A 8 -36.00 -5.18 -32.26
CA GLU A 8 -35.58 -6.11 -31.22
C GLU A 8 -34.77 -7.30 -31.76
N ILE A 9 -33.50 -7.34 -31.37
CA ILE A 9 -32.69 -8.55 -31.41
C ILE A 9 -32.91 -9.22 -30.06
N VAL A 10 -33.65 -10.32 -30.04
CA VAL A 10 -33.67 -11.23 -28.89
C VAL A 10 -32.29 -11.90 -28.83
N PHE A 11 -31.41 -11.37 -27.99
CA PHE A 11 -30.10 -11.94 -27.71
C PHE A 11 -30.30 -13.22 -26.87
N MET A 12 -29.58 -14.31 -27.17
CA MET A 12 -29.38 -15.38 -26.18
C MET A 12 -28.34 -14.90 -25.16
N GLU A 13 -28.76 -14.06 -24.21
CA GLU A 13 -27.93 -13.41 -23.18
C GLU A 13 -27.02 -14.41 -22.43
N ASN A 14 -27.53 -15.61 -22.13
CA ASN A 14 -26.83 -16.60 -21.31
C ASN A 14 -25.46 -17.08 -21.86
N GLU A 15 -25.28 -17.21 -23.19
CA GLU A 15 -24.01 -17.73 -23.73
C GLU A 15 -22.87 -16.71 -23.61
N TYR A 16 -23.18 -15.42 -23.82
CA TYR A 16 -22.20 -14.34 -23.76
C TYR A 16 -21.88 -13.94 -22.32
N ASP A 17 -22.84 -14.00 -21.41
CA ASP A 17 -22.61 -13.77 -19.99
C ASP A 17 -21.68 -14.85 -19.39
N HIS A 18 -21.86 -16.11 -19.79
CA HIS A 18 -20.95 -17.18 -19.41
C HIS A 18 -19.55 -17.00 -20.01
N LEU A 19 -19.46 -16.53 -21.26
CA LEU A 19 -18.18 -16.21 -21.89
C LEU A 19 -17.48 -15.06 -21.15
N GLU A 20 -18.18 -13.98 -20.85
CA GLU A 20 -17.64 -12.82 -20.14
C GLU A 20 -17.10 -13.20 -18.76
N ASN A 21 -17.89 -13.89 -17.94
CA ASN A 21 -17.45 -14.36 -16.63
C ASN A 21 -16.20 -15.25 -16.72
N ARG A 22 -16.16 -16.14 -17.72
CA ARG A 22 -15.00 -17.00 -17.97
C ARG A 22 -13.77 -16.21 -18.44
N LEU A 23 -13.95 -15.14 -19.22
CA LEU A 23 -12.84 -14.30 -19.69
C LEU A 23 -12.30 -13.40 -18.58
N LEU A 24 -13.17 -12.85 -17.72
CA LEU A 24 -12.78 -12.03 -16.56
C LEU A 24 -12.00 -12.83 -15.50
N SER A 25 -12.15 -14.15 -15.46
CA SER A 25 -11.38 -15.02 -14.56
C SER A 25 -9.97 -15.38 -15.08
N LEU A 26 -9.56 -14.86 -16.24
CA LEU A 26 -8.25 -15.16 -16.83
C LEU A 26 -7.22 -14.12 -16.39
N GLU A 27 -5.94 -14.52 -16.31
CA GLU A 27 -4.89 -13.64 -15.77
C GLU A 27 -4.07 -12.90 -16.85
N SER A 28 -4.33 -13.16 -18.14
CA SER A 28 -3.51 -12.60 -19.23
C SER A 28 -4.30 -12.40 -20.52
N PRO A 29 -4.09 -11.27 -21.24
CA PRO A 29 -4.63 -11.05 -22.58
C PRO A 29 -4.35 -12.20 -23.56
N GLN A 30 -3.19 -12.85 -23.46
CA GLN A 30 -2.83 -13.98 -24.33
C GLN A 30 -3.77 -15.17 -24.16
N VAL A 31 -4.20 -15.44 -22.92
CA VAL A 31 -5.14 -16.52 -22.62
C VAL A 31 -6.55 -16.12 -23.05
N VAL A 32 -6.93 -14.84 -22.89
CA VAL A 32 -8.19 -14.27 -23.39
C VAL A 32 -8.31 -14.48 -24.89
N TYR A 33 -7.31 -14.05 -25.68
CA TYR A 33 -7.33 -14.21 -27.13
C TYR A 33 -7.45 -15.68 -27.56
N ARG A 34 -6.75 -16.59 -26.87
CA ARG A 34 -6.81 -18.03 -27.16
C ARG A 34 -8.20 -18.63 -26.87
N VAL A 35 -8.77 -18.33 -25.70
CA VAL A 35 -10.11 -18.83 -25.32
C VAL A 35 -11.15 -18.29 -26.29
N LEU A 36 -11.05 -17.01 -26.63
CA LEU A 36 -11.96 -16.36 -27.55
C LEU A 36 -11.80 -16.90 -28.98
N ALA A 37 -10.58 -17.12 -29.47
CA ALA A 37 -10.32 -17.75 -30.77
C ALA A 37 -11.02 -19.11 -30.90
N ASN A 38 -10.91 -19.96 -29.87
CA ASN A 38 -11.55 -21.27 -29.86
C ASN A 38 -13.08 -21.20 -29.80
N PHE A 39 -13.62 -20.26 -29.01
CA PHE A 39 -15.06 -20.01 -28.96
C PHE A 39 -15.59 -19.60 -30.34
N LEU A 40 -14.97 -18.61 -30.97
CA LEU A 40 -15.38 -18.08 -32.27
C LEU A 40 -15.20 -19.12 -33.39
N ALA A 41 -14.12 -19.90 -33.37
CA ALA A 41 -13.89 -20.97 -34.35
C ALA A 41 -15.01 -22.02 -34.33
N ARG A 42 -15.45 -22.44 -33.13
CA ARG A 42 -16.56 -23.38 -32.97
C ARG A 42 -17.89 -22.75 -33.34
N LYS A 43 -18.15 -21.52 -32.87
CA LYS A 43 -19.42 -20.80 -33.11
C LYS A 43 -19.67 -20.54 -34.60
N PHE A 44 -18.65 -20.11 -35.34
CA PHE A 44 -18.78 -19.80 -36.75
C PHE A 44 -18.42 -20.97 -37.69
N GLY A 45 -17.91 -22.09 -37.16
CA GLY A 45 -17.44 -23.21 -37.97
C GLY A 45 -16.37 -22.81 -38.98
N CYS A 46 -15.47 -21.91 -38.60
CA CYS A 46 -14.48 -21.30 -39.49
C CYS A 46 -13.11 -21.97 -39.40
N THR A 47 -12.30 -21.80 -40.44
CA THR A 47 -10.99 -22.46 -40.58
C THR A 47 -9.89 -21.89 -39.69
N TYR A 48 -10.03 -20.63 -39.24
CA TYR A 48 -9.14 -19.99 -38.29
C TYR A 48 -9.81 -18.76 -37.65
N VAL A 49 -9.27 -18.35 -36.50
CA VAL A 49 -9.51 -17.04 -35.90
C VAL A 49 -8.14 -16.46 -35.53
N LEU A 50 -7.87 -15.24 -35.98
CA LEU A 50 -6.58 -14.57 -35.80
C LEU A 50 -6.80 -13.20 -35.17
N PHE A 51 -6.09 -12.93 -34.07
CA PHE A 51 -6.01 -11.62 -33.45
C PHE A 51 -4.70 -10.94 -33.86
N TYR A 52 -4.79 -9.69 -34.32
CA TYR A 52 -3.65 -8.92 -34.80
C TYR A 52 -3.68 -7.51 -34.23
N SER A 53 -2.53 -6.98 -33.83
CA SER A 53 -2.37 -5.61 -33.32
C SER A 53 -1.76 -4.68 -34.36
N ASP A 54 -2.01 -3.38 -34.19
CA ASP A 54 -1.35 -2.32 -34.95
C ASP A 54 -1.51 -2.52 -36.46
N VAL A 55 -2.78 -2.62 -36.86
CA VAL A 55 -3.21 -2.93 -38.24
C VAL A 55 -2.84 -1.86 -39.28
N HIS A 56 -2.49 -0.66 -38.83
CA HIS A 56 -2.10 0.45 -39.71
C HIS A 56 -0.58 0.56 -39.91
N SER A 57 0.22 -0.23 -39.18
CA SER A 57 1.67 -0.23 -39.28
C SER A 57 2.20 -1.55 -39.87
N ASP A 58 3.37 -1.47 -40.51
CA ASP A 58 4.13 -2.65 -40.87
C ASP A 58 4.78 -3.34 -39.65
N SER A 59 4.78 -2.71 -38.47
CA SER A 59 5.22 -3.27 -37.17
C SER A 59 4.19 -4.14 -36.46
N GLY A 60 2.96 -4.25 -36.97
CA GLY A 60 1.91 -5.01 -36.32
C GLY A 60 2.26 -6.49 -36.14
N ARG A 61 1.76 -7.10 -35.06
CA ARG A 61 2.06 -8.49 -34.69
C ARG A 61 0.81 -9.33 -34.50
N VAL A 62 0.97 -10.64 -34.72
CA VAL A 62 -0.04 -11.64 -34.38
C VAL A 62 -0.09 -11.76 -32.86
N LEU A 63 -1.25 -11.44 -32.29
CA LEU A 63 -1.51 -11.58 -30.86
C LEU A 63 -1.89 -13.01 -30.52
N ASN A 64 -2.69 -13.66 -31.36
CA ASN A 64 -3.07 -15.06 -31.21
C ASN A 64 -3.52 -15.64 -32.55
N TYR A 65 -3.25 -16.92 -32.77
CA TYR A 65 -3.73 -17.69 -33.90
C TYR A 65 -4.38 -18.98 -33.39
N GLY A 66 -5.68 -19.15 -33.67
CA GLY A 66 -6.45 -20.34 -33.27
C GLY A 66 -6.04 -21.62 -34.00
N GLU A 67 -6.73 -22.73 -33.73
CA GLU A 67 -6.42 -24.03 -34.33
C GLU A 67 -6.47 -23.99 -35.88
N ARG A 68 -5.40 -24.47 -36.51
CA ARG A 68 -5.21 -24.47 -37.96
C ARG A 68 -5.95 -25.64 -38.60
N VAL A 69 -6.85 -25.37 -39.54
CA VAL A 69 -7.36 -26.42 -40.44
C VAL A 69 -6.33 -26.69 -41.56
N PRO A 70 -6.09 -27.96 -41.94
CA PRO A 70 -5.29 -28.30 -43.11
C PRO A 70 -5.83 -27.61 -44.39
N GLY A 71 -4.97 -26.90 -45.11
CA GLY A 71 -5.34 -26.15 -46.33
C GLY A 71 -5.69 -24.67 -46.12
N ALA A 72 -5.66 -24.16 -44.89
CA ALA A 72 -5.78 -22.72 -44.62
C ALA A 72 -4.56 -21.93 -45.15
N ALA A 73 -4.80 -20.72 -45.66
CA ALA A 73 -3.78 -19.78 -46.09
C ALA A 73 -2.72 -19.55 -45.01
N SER A 74 -1.48 -19.23 -45.40
CA SER A 74 -0.44 -18.96 -44.40
C SER A 74 -0.81 -17.74 -43.55
N VAL A 75 -0.35 -17.68 -42.30
CA VAL A 75 -0.56 -16.50 -41.43
C VAL A 75 -0.08 -15.22 -42.14
N SER A 76 1.02 -15.31 -42.89
CA SER A 76 1.54 -14.23 -43.74
C SER A 76 0.56 -13.78 -44.83
N ASP A 77 -0.17 -14.70 -45.46
CA ASP A 77 -1.15 -14.35 -46.51
C ASP A 77 -2.38 -13.66 -45.89
N ILE A 78 -2.86 -14.16 -44.74
CA ILE A 78 -3.98 -13.56 -44.00
C ILE A 78 -3.61 -12.14 -43.55
N VAL A 79 -2.40 -11.98 -43.02
CA VAL A 79 -1.87 -10.68 -42.60
C VAL A 79 -1.62 -9.77 -43.81
N ALA A 80 -1.25 -10.28 -44.99
CA ALA A 80 -1.12 -9.47 -46.19
C ALA A 80 -2.46 -8.85 -46.65
N GLU A 81 -3.59 -9.52 -46.36
CA GLU A 81 -4.94 -8.96 -46.58
C GLU A 81 -5.23 -7.73 -45.67
N ARG A 82 -4.42 -7.45 -44.63
CA ARG A 82 -4.54 -6.28 -43.74
C ARG A 82 -4.50 -4.94 -44.48
N ARG A 83 -3.80 -4.85 -45.62
CA ARG A 83 -3.66 -3.61 -46.40
C ARG A 83 -5.00 -3.06 -46.91
N VAL A 84 -6.03 -3.90 -46.99
CA VAL A 84 -7.40 -3.50 -47.34
C VAL A 84 -8.15 -2.87 -46.15
N TYR A 85 -7.72 -3.18 -44.93
CA TYR A 85 -8.35 -2.78 -43.66
C TYR A 85 -7.79 -1.49 -43.06
N ALA A 86 -6.53 -1.18 -43.33
CA ALA A 86 -5.89 0.03 -42.82
C ALA A 86 -6.60 1.35 -43.20
N ALA A 87 -7.59 1.28 -44.12
CA ALA A 87 -8.40 2.40 -44.57
C ALA A 87 -9.75 2.57 -43.84
N HIS A 88 -10.24 1.61 -43.04
CA HIS A 88 -11.62 1.67 -42.49
C HIS A 88 -11.80 1.01 -41.09
N ASP A 89 -12.33 1.77 -40.12
CA ASP A 89 -12.78 1.32 -38.78
C ASP A 89 -14.12 0.54 -38.82
N ARG A 90 -14.30 -0.34 -39.82
CA ARG A 90 -15.57 -1.03 -40.07
C ARG A 90 -15.36 -2.51 -40.33
N LEU A 91 -16.42 -3.29 -40.14
CA LEU A 91 -16.47 -4.70 -40.54
C LEU A 91 -16.29 -4.80 -42.06
N LEU A 92 -15.37 -5.66 -42.54
CA LEU A 92 -15.22 -5.91 -43.97
C LEU A 92 -15.17 -7.42 -44.28
N LYS A 93 -15.64 -7.77 -45.48
CA LYS A 93 -15.61 -9.13 -46.04
C LYS A 93 -14.33 -9.34 -46.85
N HIS A 94 -13.73 -10.51 -46.74
CA HIS A 94 -12.52 -10.90 -47.48
C HIS A 94 -12.85 -11.54 -48.83
N ARG A 95 -11.85 -11.55 -49.73
CA ARG A 95 -11.91 -12.33 -50.98
C ARG A 95 -11.97 -13.84 -50.71
N ASN A 96 -11.35 -14.29 -49.63
CA ASN A 96 -11.30 -15.68 -49.22
C ASN A 96 -12.59 -16.19 -48.53
N ARG A 97 -13.69 -15.40 -48.57
CA ARG A 97 -14.99 -15.66 -47.91
C ARG A 97 -14.99 -15.55 -46.38
N GLY A 98 -13.88 -15.12 -45.78
CA GLY A 98 -13.81 -14.67 -44.39
C GLY A 98 -14.29 -13.24 -44.19
N PHE A 99 -14.11 -12.74 -42.98
CA PHE A 99 -14.36 -11.34 -42.64
C PHE A 99 -13.47 -10.93 -41.47
N SER A 100 -13.42 -9.63 -41.17
CA SER A 100 -12.76 -9.19 -39.95
C SER A 100 -13.44 -8.01 -39.30
N VAL A 101 -13.18 -7.88 -38.00
CA VAL A 101 -13.84 -6.93 -37.10
C VAL A 101 -12.78 -6.20 -36.28
N PRO A 102 -12.80 -4.85 -36.25
CA PRO A 102 -11.86 -4.10 -35.44
C PRO A 102 -12.18 -4.23 -33.95
N PHE A 103 -11.15 -4.15 -33.12
CA PHE A 103 -11.26 -3.98 -31.67
C PHE A 103 -10.19 -3.00 -31.19
N ARG A 104 -10.26 -2.56 -29.93
CA ARG A 104 -9.22 -1.72 -29.34
C ARG A 104 -8.47 -2.50 -28.30
N MET A 105 -7.14 -2.41 -28.34
CA MET A 105 -6.30 -2.89 -27.27
C MET A 105 -6.40 -1.97 -26.06
N GLU A 106 -5.87 -2.47 -24.96
CA GLU A 106 -5.67 -1.79 -23.68
C GLU A 106 -5.08 -0.37 -23.83
N ASP A 107 -3.97 -0.26 -24.56
CA ASP A 107 -3.24 0.99 -24.83
C ASP A 107 -3.88 1.88 -25.91
N GLY A 108 -5.10 1.54 -26.37
CA GLY A 108 -5.79 2.22 -27.45
C GLY A 108 -5.32 1.84 -28.86
N THR A 109 -4.29 0.99 -28.98
CA THR A 109 -3.79 0.49 -30.27
C THR A 109 -4.91 -0.23 -31.01
N PRO A 110 -5.12 0.05 -32.31
CA PRO A 110 -6.13 -0.61 -33.11
C PRO A 110 -5.74 -2.07 -33.35
N GLY A 111 -6.66 -2.97 -33.02
CA GLY A 111 -6.54 -4.40 -33.27
C GLY A 111 -7.62 -4.88 -34.24
N CYS A 112 -7.42 -6.08 -34.78
CA CYS A 112 -8.41 -6.71 -35.64
C CYS A 112 -8.52 -8.22 -35.39
N ILE A 113 -9.75 -8.71 -35.41
CA ILE A 113 -10.09 -10.13 -35.35
C ILE A 113 -10.41 -10.59 -36.77
N PHE A 114 -9.58 -11.45 -37.34
CA PHE A 114 -9.83 -12.10 -38.62
C PHE A 114 -10.52 -13.44 -38.40
N VAL A 115 -11.66 -13.62 -39.05
CA VAL A 115 -12.44 -14.86 -39.05
C VAL A 115 -12.35 -15.46 -40.44
N GLY A 116 -11.76 -16.65 -40.53
CA GLY A 116 -11.57 -17.36 -41.80
C GLY A 116 -12.88 -17.82 -42.46
N PRO A 117 -12.81 -18.40 -43.67
CA PRO A 117 -13.97 -19.02 -44.31
C PRO A 117 -14.57 -20.14 -43.49
N ARG A 118 -15.86 -20.43 -43.70
CA ARG A 118 -16.55 -21.58 -43.10
C ARG A 118 -16.02 -22.90 -43.68
N MET A 119 -15.87 -23.91 -42.85
CA MET A 119 -15.41 -25.25 -43.25
C MET A 119 -16.39 -25.94 -44.22
N ASP A 120 -17.69 -25.62 -44.12
CA ASP A 120 -18.75 -26.14 -44.99
C ASP A 120 -18.79 -25.47 -46.38
N GLY A 121 -17.91 -24.49 -46.65
CA GLY A 121 -17.82 -23.77 -47.92
C GLY A 121 -18.86 -22.67 -48.12
N THR A 122 -19.81 -22.49 -47.20
CA THR A 122 -20.83 -21.45 -47.24
C THR A 122 -20.28 -20.06 -46.85
N LEU A 123 -21.00 -19.00 -47.24
CA LEU A 123 -20.65 -17.63 -46.86
C LEU A 123 -21.15 -17.30 -45.45
N HIS A 124 -20.37 -16.53 -44.70
CA HIS A 124 -20.85 -15.94 -43.44
C HIS A 124 -22.01 -14.98 -43.71
N THR A 125 -23.09 -15.14 -42.95
CA THR A 125 -24.29 -14.30 -43.04
C THR A 125 -24.07 -12.94 -42.38
N MET A 126 -24.92 -11.95 -42.70
CA MET A 126 -24.90 -10.66 -41.99
C MET A 126 -25.24 -10.80 -40.51
N ASN A 127 -26.04 -11.81 -40.13
CA ASN A 127 -26.35 -12.09 -38.72
C ASN A 127 -25.12 -12.62 -37.98
N ALA A 128 -24.36 -13.55 -38.58
CA ALA A 128 -23.10 -14.03 -38.01
C ALA A 128 -22.10 -12.88 -37.79
N MET A 129 -22.07 -11.89 -38.69
CA MET A 129 -21.26 -10.68 -38.54
C MET A 129 -21.73 -9.77 -37.40
N ARG A 130 -23.05 -9.62 -37.21
CA ARG A 130 -23.63 -8.83 -36.10
C ARG A 130 -23.35 -9.45 -34.72
N GLU A 131 -23.24 -10.78 -34.64
CA GLU A 131 -22.88 -11.50 -33.42
C GLU A 131 -21.45 -11.20 -32.91
N MET A 132 -20.60 -10.55 -33.72
CA MET A 132 -19.28 -10.09 -33.29
C MET A 132 -19.31 -8.78 -32.48
N ILE A 133 -20.38 -8.00 -32.58
CA ILE A 133 -20.51 -6.73 -31.82
C ILE A 133 -20.41 -6.97 -30.31
N PRO A 134 -21.22 -7.88 -29.70
CA PRO A 134 -21.08 -8.17 -28.27
C PRO A 134 -19.72 -8.80 -27.94
N VAL A 135 -19.17 -9.66 -28.81
CA VAL A 135 -17.84 -10.27 -28.62
C VAL A 135 -16.75 -9.21 -28.46
N VAL A 136 -16.71 -8.23 -29.37
CA VAL A 136 -15.70 -7.15 -29.32
C VAL A 136 -15.91 -6.28 -28.10
N ARG A 137 -17.16 -6.01 -27.70
CA ARG A 137 -17.47 -5.27 -26.48
C ARG A 137 -16.93 -6.00 -25.24
N THR A 138 -17.24 -7.29 -25.10
CA THR A 138 -16.74 -8.12 -23.99
C THR A 138 -15.22 -8.22 -23.99
N LEU A 139 -14.60 -8.40 -25.17
CA LEU A 139 -13.14 -8.41 -25.28
C LEU A 139 -12.51 -7.10 -24.78
N ASN A 140 -12.99 -5.95 -25.25
CA ASN A 140 -12.47 -4.65 -24.82
C ASN A 140 -12.67 -4.46 -23.29
N HIS A 141 -13.84 -4.83 -22.76
CA HIS A 141 -14.11 -4.74 -21.33
C HIS A 141 -13.13 -5.60 -20.50
N VAL A 142 -12.92 -6.86 -20.91
CA VAL A 142 -11.97 -7.76 -20.24
C VAL A 142 -10.54 -7.23 -20.32
N LEU A 143 -10.10 -6.70 -21.46
CA LEU A 143 -8.74 -6.17 -21.60
C LEU A 143 -8.51 -4.97 -20.66
N VAL A 144 -9.46 -4.03 -20.59
CA VAL A 144 -9.41 -2.88 -19.66
C VAL A 144 -9.43 -3.35 -18.20
N TYR A 145 -10.25 -4.36 -17.88
CA TYR A 145 -10.30 -4.93 -16.54
C TYR A 145 -8.96 -5.56 -16.12
N LEU A 146 -8.31 -6.31 -17.01
CA LEU A 146 -7.02 -6.94 -16.73
C LEU A 146 -5.90 -5.89 -16.51
N GLU A 147 -5.91 -4.79 -17.26
CA GLU A 147 -5.00 -3.67 -17.03
C GLU A 147 -5.20 -3.04 -15.66
N ALA A 148 -6.47 -2.73 -15.33
CA ALA A 148 -6.81 -2.12 -14.06
C ALA A 148 -6.38 -3.00 -12.89
N MET A 149 -6.60 -4.31 -12.99
CA MET A 149 -6.16 -5.29 -11.98
C MET A 149 -4.63 -5.37 -11.88
N LYS A 150 -3.92 -5.36 -13.01
CA LYS A 150 -2.45 -5.36 -13.02
C LYS A 150 -1.89 -4.09 -12.39
N SER A 151 -2.38 -2.92 -12.79
CA SER A 151 -1.98 -1.63 -12.25
C SER A 151 -2.28 -1.54 -10.75
N ARG A 152 -3.44 -2.05 -10.31
CA ARG A 152 -3.77 -2.15 -8.88
C ARG A 152 -2.80 -3.03 -8.13
N ARG A 153 -2.49 -4.22 -8.66
CA ARG A 153 -1.53 -5.15 -8.05
C ARG A 153 -0.13 -4.56 -7.96
N GLU A 154 0.33 -3.86 -9.00
CA GLU A 154 1.63 -3.17 -9.00
C GLU A 154 1.66 -2.06 -7.94
N ARG A 155 0.59 -1.25 -7.84
CA ARG A 155 0.46 -0.22 -6.79
C ARG A 155 0.45 -0.82 -5.40
N ASP A 156 -0.31 -1.89 -5.16
CA ASP A 156 -0.38 -2.55 -3.85
C ASP A 156 0.96 -3.22 -3.49
N MET A 157 1.68 -3.78 -4.47
CA MET A 157 3.03 -4.30 -4.27
C MET A 157 4.03 -3.19 -3.94
N MET A 158 3.99 -2.05 -4.65
CA MET A 158 4.84 -0.90 -4.33
C MET A 158 4.53 -0.38 -2.93
N ARG A 159 3.25 -0.19 -2.58
CA ARG A 159 2.81 0.19 -1.23
C ARG A 159 3.39 -0.74 -0.17
N PHE A 160 3.23 -2.05 -0.36
CA PHE A 160 3.77 -3.05 0.56
C PHE A 160 5.29 -3.01 0.66
N ALA A 161 5.99 -2.80 -0.46
CA ALA A 161 7.45 -2.68 -0.46
C ALA A 161 7.90 -1.43 0.31
N PHE A 162 7.28 -0.27 0.05
CA PHE A 162 7.60 0.99 0.73
C PHE A 162 7.25 0.97 2.22
N SER A 163 6.15 0.32 2.61
CA SER A 163 5.73 0.22 4.02
C SER A 163 6.71 -0.58 4.89
N LYS A 164 7.67 -1.29 4.29
CA LYS A 164 8.77 -1.96 5.02
C LYS A 164 9.93 -1.01 5.35
N TYR A 165 9.98 0.16 4.73
CA TYR A 165 11.07 1.13 4.89
C TYR A 165 10.62 2.47 5.44
N VAL A 166 9.34 2.78 5.35
CA VAL A 166 8.73 4.04 5.81
C VAL A 166 7.38 3.72 6.46
N SER A 167 6.94 4.49 7.46
CA SER A 167 5.64 4.25 8.11
C SER A 167 4.49 4.30 7.11
N SER A 168 3.44 3.49 7.33
CA SER A 168 2.26 3.42 6.46
C SER A 168 1.64 4.80 6.24
N ASP A 169 1.55 5.61 7.30
CA ASP A 169 1.00 6.97 7.26
C ASP A 169 1.80 7.91 6.34
N VAL A 170 3.13 7.77 6.31
CA VAL A 170 3.97 8.54 5.39
C VAL A 170 3.80 8.03 3.96
N VAL A 171 3.72 6.71 3.75
CA VAL A 171 3.43 6.15 2.42
C VAL A 171 2.07 6.63 1.90
N GLU A 172 1.05 6.65 2.74
CA GLU A 172 -0.29 7.15 2.40
C GLU A 172 -0.25 8.64 2.07
N SER A 173 0.40 9.46 2.91
CA SER A 173 0.60 10.89 2.66
C SER A 173 1.33 11.15 1.33
N LEU A 174 2.34 10.36 0.97
CA LEU A 174 3.08 10.50 -0.30
C LEU A 174 2.23 10.10 -1.52
N ILE A 175 1.28 9.18 -1.35
CA ILE A 175 0.37 8.76 -2.43
C ILE A 175 -0.73 9.79 -2.64
N GLU A 176 -1.25 10.35 -1.55
CA GLU A 176 -2.27 11.41 -1.59
C GLU A 176 -1.71 12.70 -2.17
N ASN A 177 -0.47 13.07 -1.78
CA ASN A 177 0.19 14.29 -2.24
C ASN A 177 1.60 13.99 -2.77
N PRO A 178 1.73 13.48 -4.01
CA PRO A 178 3.04 13.16 -4.61
C PRO A 178 3.97 14.38 -4.78
N GLU A 179 3.40 15.59 -4.78
CA GLU A 179 4.18 16.84 -4.86
C GLU A 179 4.81 17.23 -3.52
N GLU A 180 4.36 16.66 -2.39
CA GLU A 180 4.96 16.89 -1.05
C GLU A 180 6.26 16.09 -0.83
N VAL A 181 6.71 15.31 -1.83
CA VAL A 181 7.97 14.54 -1.80
C VAL A 181 9.20 15.46 -1.88
N GLU A 182 9.02 16.77 -2.09
CA GLU A 182 10.13 17.71 -2.15
C GLU A 182 10.86 17.88 -0.80
N LEU A 183 12.14 18.23 -0.88
CA LEU A 183 12.94 18.60 0.29
C LEU A 183 12.32 19.80 0.98
N GLY A 184 12.21 19.72 2.31
CA GLY A 184 11.64 20.79 3.10
C GLY A 184 11.04 20.28 4.38
N GLY A 185 10.47 21.19 5.14
CA GLY A 185 9.75 20.82 6.34
C GLY A 185 8.91 21.98 6.84
N LYS A 186 7.87 21.65 7.57
CA LYS A 186 7.00 22.60 8.24
C LYS A 186 7.29 22.60 9.73
N ARG A 187 7.20 23.78 10.35
CA ARG A 187 7.22 23.88 11.81
C ARG A 187 5.89 23.34 12.34
N ALA A 188 5.97 22.43 13.30
CA ALA A 188 4.82 21.88 14.00
C ALA A 188 5.17 21.67 15.48
N GLU A 189 4.18 21.80 16.35
CA GLU A 189 4.28 21.33 17.74
C GLU A 189 3.98 19.84 17.75
N LEU A 190 4.96 19.04 18.17
CA LEU A 190 4.89 17.58 18.17
C LEU A 190 5.38 17.03 19.51
N SER A 191 5.15 15.75 19.75
CA SER A 191 5.77 15.00 20.86
C SER A 191 6.69 13.93 20.34
N VAL A 192 7.84 13.77 20.99
CA VAL A 192 8.91 12.85 20.58
C VAL A 192 9.19 11.91 21.73
N ILE A 193 9.35 10.64 21.39
CA ILE A 193 9.75 9.58 22.30
C ILE A 193 11.09 9.00 21.84
N PHE A 194 12.00 8.85 22.79
CA PHE A 194 13.23 8.08 22.63
C PHE A 194 13.22 6.91 23.60
N THR A 195 13.66 5.75 23.13
CA THR A 195 13.86 4.56 23.96
C THR A 195 15.30 4.09 23.89
N ASP A 196 15.82 3.45 24.93
CA ASP A 196 17.14 2.80 24.95
C ASP A 196 17.10 1.54 25.82
N LEU A 197 17.74 0.44 25.40
CA LEU A 197 17.84 -0.77 26.22
C LEU A 197 19.03 -0.65 27.17
N ARG A 198 18.74 -0.75 28.47
CA ARG A 198 19.76 -0.75 29.51
C ARG A 198 20.77 -1.88 29.27
N GLU A 199 22.04 -1.50 29.27
CA GLU A 199 23.18 -2.44 29.21
C GLU A 199 23.18 -3.32 27.95
N PHE A 200 22.55 -2.85 26.86
CA PHE A 200 22.48 -3.58 25.59
C PHE A 200 23.86 -3.91 25.00
N THR A 201 24.85 -3.02 25.18
CA THR A 201 26.23 -3.30 24.74
C THR A 201 26.76 -4.59 25.36
N SER A 202 26.60 -4.78 26.67
CA SER A 202 27.02 -6.02 27.36
C SER A 202 26.22 -7.24 26.89
N LEU A 203 24.93 -7.07 26.59
CA LEU A 203 24.11 -8.13 25.99
C LEU A 203 24.64 -8.51 24.59
N SER A 204 24.99 -7.54 23.76
CA SER A 204 25.48 -7.75 22.39
C SER A 204 26.84 -8.45 22.32
N GLU A 205 27.68 -8.31 23.35
CA GLU A 205 28.99 -8.97 23.44
C GLU A 205 28.90 -10.44 23.85
N THR A 206 27.81 -10.83 24.53
CA THR A 206 27.66 -12.18 25.11
C THR A 206 26.80 -13.11 24.26
N LEU A 207 25.95 -12.56 23.38
CA LEU A 207 25.07 -13.34 22.51
C LEU A 207 25.70 -13.62 21.15
N ALA A 208 25.32 -14.76 20.57
CA ALA A 208 25.58 -15.03 19.16
C ALA A 208 24.84 -13.97 18.29
N PRO A 209 25.46 -13.46 17.21
CA PRO A 209 24.87 -12.42 16.37
C PRO A 209 23.46 -12.75 15.86
N GLU A 210 23.19 -14.01 15.53
CA GLU A 210 21.89 -14.47 15.04
C GLU A 210 20.80 -14.36 16.12
N ASN A 211 21.14 -14.67 17.37
CA ASN A 211 20.22 -14.54 18.50
C ASN A 211 19.99 -13.07 18.82
N LEU A 212 21.02 -12.23 18.75
CA LEU A 212 20.90 -10.79 18.96
C LEU A 212 19.94 -10.16 17.94
N VAL A 213 20.10 -10.49 16.65
CA VAL A 213 19.21 -10.03 15.58
C VAL A 213 17.78 -10.52 15.81
N LYS A 214 17.60 -11.77 16.25
CA LYS A 214 16.27 -12.30 16.56
C LYS A 214 15.59 -11.53 17.69
N ILE A 215 16.32 -11.23 18.78
CA ILE A 215 15.81 -10.46 19.92
C ILE A 215 15.45 -9.04 19.47
N LEU A 216 16.34 -8.37 18.73
CA LEU A 216 16.08 -7.03 18.21
C LEU A 216 14.85 -6.99 17.30
N ASN A 217 14.71 -7.95 16.38
CA ASN A 217 13.56 -8.00 15.49
C ASN A 217 12.25 -8.22 16.27
N MET A 218 12.24 -9.09 17.29
CA MET A 218 11.08 -9.27 18.15
C MET A 218 10.77 -7.99 18.93
N TYR A 219 11.78 -7.39 19.56
CA TYR A 219 11.64 -6.13 20.29
C TYR A 219 11.10 -5.01 19.41
N PHE A 220 11.72 -4.75 18.26
CA PHE A 220 11.26 -3.70 17.35
C PHE A 220 9.87 -3.98 16.80
N SER A 221 9.51 -5.24 16.52
CA SER A 221 8.17 -5.56 16.03
C SER A 221 7.11 -5.20 17.08
N GLU A 222 7.23 -5.71 18.30
CA GLU A 222 6.25 -5.49 19.37
C GLU A 222 6.16 -4.01 19.79
N MET A 223 7.31 -3.32 19.90
CA MET A 223 7.33 -1.90 20.26
C MET A 223 6.76 -1.02 19.13
N SER A 224 7.02 -1.37 17.87
CA SER A 224 6.49 -0.62 16.74
C SER A 224 4.97 -0.72 16.67
N GLU A 225 4.39 -1.90 16.91
CA GLU A 225 2.93 -2.06 16.93
C GLU A 225 2.26 -1.17 17.99
N VAL A 226 2.89 -1.01 19.16
CA VAL A 226 2.39 -0.09 20.20
C VAL A 226 2.41 1.37 19.73
N ILE A 227 3.49 1.80 19.09
CA ILE A 227 3.65 3.18 18.59
C ILE A 227 2.64 3.46 17.48
N PHE A 228 2.56 2.59 16.48
CA PHE A 228 1.62 2.73 15.36
C PHE A 228 0.16 2.68 15.82
N GLY A 229 -0.17 1.80 16.78
CA GLY A 229 -1.51 1.68 17.34
C GLY A 229 -2.03 2.93 18.05
N LEU A 230 -1.15 3.89 18.34
CA LEU A 230 -1.49 5.20 18.92
C LEU A 230 -1.32 6.36 17.94
N GLY A 231 -1.03 6.10 16.66
CA GLY A 231 -0.81 7.12 15.63
C GLY A 231 0.57 7.76 15.69
N GLY A 232 1.56 7.06 16.26
CA GLY A 232 2.95 7.49 16.26
C GLY A 232 3.66 7.08 14.96
N THR A 233 4.56 7.94 14.49
CA THR A 233 5.46 7.66 13.38
C THR A 233 6.85 7.33 13.91
N ILE A 234 7.38 6.16 13.55
CA ILE A 234 8.78 5.81 13.83
C ILE A 234 9.65 6.55 12.82
N ASP A 235 10.59 7.34 13.33
CA ASP A 235 11.59 8.01 12.51
C ASP A 235 12.68 7.00 12.13
N LYS A 236 13.30 6.38 13.13
CA LYS A 236 14.39 5.42 12.93
C LYS A 236 14.66 4.53 14.14
N PHE A 237 15.37 3.46 13.87
CA PHE A 237 16.04 2.62 14.85
C PHE A 237 17.53 3.01 14.91
N GLU A 238 18.05 3.32 16.10
CA GLU A 238 19.46 3.65 16.32
C GLU A 238 20.10 2.63 17.27
N GLY A 239 20.73 1.60 16.70
CA GLY A 239 21.22 0.48 17.52
C GLY A 239 20.05 -0.32 18.09
N ASP A 240 19.85 -0.25 19.41
CA ASP A 240 18.73 -0.80 20.18
C ASP A 240 17.66 0.25 20.53
N ALA A 241 17.90 1.51 20.19
CA ALA A 241 16.99 2.61 20.45
C ALA A 241 15.90 2.75 19.39
N ILE A 242 14.72 3.23 19.81
CA ILE A 242 13.63 3.63 18.93
C ILE A 242 13.44 5.13 19.10
N MET A 243 13.43 5.85 17.98
CA MET A 243 13.03 7.24 17.90
C MET A 243 11.70 7.33 17.15
N ALA A 244 10.68 7.91 17.79
CA ALA A 244 9.38 8.11 17.18
C ALA A 244 8.76 9.46 17.60
N PHE A 245 7.77 9.90 16.85
CA PHE A 245 7.07 11.15 17.11
C PHE A 245 5.57 11.05 16.82
N PHE A 246 4.81 11.98 17.40
CA PHE A 246 3.34 12.03 17.33
C PHE A 246 2.91 13.43 16.89
N GLY A 247 1.84 13.49 16.09
CA GLY A 247 1.29 14.73 15.52
C GLY A 247 1.73 15.02 14.08
N ALA A 248 2.47 14.10 13.45
CA ALA A 248 2.79 14.10 12.02
C ALA A 248 2.98 12.65 11.52
N PRO A 249 2.71 12.35 10.23
CA PRO A 249 2.31 13.28 9.16
C PRO A 249 0.89 13.83 9.33
N HIS A 250 0.01 13.06 9.99
CA HIS A 250 -1.32 13.52 10.37
C HIS A 250 -1.29 14.37 11.63
N THR A 251 -2.04 15.47 11.63
CA THR A 251 -2.15 16.34 12.80
C THR A 251 -2.95 15.63 13.88
N LEU A 252 -2.39 15.57 15.10
CA LEU A 252 -3.04 15.01 16.27
C LEU A 252 -3.03 16.08 17.36
N VAL A 253 -4.21 16.58 17.75
CA VAL A 253 -4.31 17.62 18.80
C VAL A 253 -3.87 17.05 20.16
N ASP A 254 -4.13 15.77 20.39
CA ASP A 254 -3.79 15.00 21.59
C ASP A 254 -2.41 14.30 21.50
N HIS A 255 -1.51 14.76 20.62
CA HIS A 255 -0.22 14.11 20.35
C HIS A 255 0.60 13.82 21.62
N ALA A 256 0.60 14.73 22.60
CA ALA A 256 1.33 14.55 23.85
C ALA A 256 0.74 13.45 24.73
N VAL A 257 -0.59 13.38 24.81
CA VAL A 257 -1.28 12.34 25.58
C VAL A 257 -1.05 10.96 24.94
N ARG A 258 -1.16 10.86 23.61
CA ARG A 258 -0.86 9.63 22.86
C ARG A 258 0.59 9.19 23.04
N CYS A 259 1.54 10.12 22.99
CA CYS A 259 2.96 9.83 23.19
C CYS A 259 3.25 9.31 24.61
N CYS A 260 2.67 9.92 25.64
CA CYS A 260 2.78 9.45 27.03
C CYS A 260 2.09 8.09 27.24
N LEU A 261 0.92 7.88 26.62
CA LEU A 261 0.24 6.59 26.65
C LEU A 261 1.07 5.50 25.96
N ALA A 262 1.73 5.83 24.84
CA ALA A 262 2.66 4.94 24.17
C ALA A 262 3.81 4.55 25.09
N ALA A 263 4.44 5.49 25.78
CA ALA A 263 5.50 5.20 26.75
C ALA A 263 5.06 4.19 27.83
N LEU A 264 3.87 4.36 28.41
CA LEU A 264 3.32 3.42 29.40
C LEU A 264 3.00 2.05 28.79
N ARG A 265 2.47 2.00 27.57
CA ARG A 265 2.18 0.75 26.86
C ARG A 265 3.43 0.02 26.43
N LEU A 266 4.48 0.72 26.00
CA LEU A 266 5.80 0.14 25.69
C LEU A 266 6.38 -0.57 26.92
N ARG A 267 6.33 0.06 28.09
CA ARG A 267 6.74 -0.58 29.36
C ARG A 267 5.93 -1.84 29.68
N ARG A 268 4.62 -1.86 29.38
CA ARG A 268 3.79 -3.06 29.56
C ARG A 268 4.15 -4.15 28.53
N MET A 269 4.35 -3.76 27.28
CA MET A 269 4.72 -4.69 26.21
C MET A 269 6.07 -5.33 26.46
N GLU A 270 7.04 -4.56 26.97
CA GLU A 270 8.33 -5.09 27.42
C GLU A 270 8.16 -6.22 28.43
N ARG A 271 7.25 -6.09 29.39
CA ARG A 271 7.01 -7.14 30.39
C ARG A 271 6.51 -8.42 29.74
N ILE A 272 5.58 -8.30 28.80
CA ILE A 272 5.03 -9.43 28.03
C ILE A 272 6.14 -10.07 27.18
N LEU A 273 6.92 -9.28 26.46
CA LEU A 273 8.03 -9.75 25.65
C LEU A 273 9.09 -10.44 26.49
N ASN A 274 9.41 -9.91 27.67
CA ASN A 274 10.36 -10.51 28.60
C ASN A 274 9.93 -11.90 29.06
N GLU A 275 8.64 -12.13 29.33
CA GLU A 275 8.14 -13.47 29.66
C GLU A 275 8.46 -14.46 28.53
N GLN A 276 8.26 -14.06 27.28
CA GLN A 276 8.55 -14.90 26.11
C GLN A 276 10.05 -15.12 25.88
N LEU A 277 10.86 -14.07 25.99
CA LEU A 277 12.31 -14.14 25.76
C LEU A 277 13.01 -14.98 26.83
N VAL A 278 12.61 -14.85 28.08
CA VAL A 278 13.15 -15.65 29.19
C VAL A 278 12.67 -17.10 29.09
N SER A 279 11.38 -17.34 28.80
CA SER A 279 10.85 -18.71 28.70
C SER A 279 11.43 -19.49 27.52
N SER A 280 11.80 -18.79 26.43
CA SER A 280 12.48 -19.39 25.28
C SER A 280 13.98 -19.57 25.46
N GLY A 281 14.55 -19.08 26.57
CA GLY A 281 15.99 -19.15 26.85
C GLY A 281 16.84 -18.26 25.95
N LEU A 282 16.23 -17.30 25.24
CA LEU A 282 16.95 -16.36 24.36
C LEU A 282 17.75 -15.33 25.17
N VAL A 283 17.26 -14.97 26.36
CA VAL A 283 17.95 -14.09 27.31
C VAL A 283 17.94 -14.71 28.70
N SER A 284 19.00 -14.47 29.47
CA SER A 284 19.11 -14.92 30.86
C SER A 284 18.51 -13.93 31.87
N SER A 285 18.27 -12.69 31.44
CA SER A 285 17.70 -11.62 32.25
C SER A 285 16.72 -10.81 31.42
N PRO A 286 15.64 -10.27 32.03
CA PRO A 286 14.70 -9.39 31.35
C PRO A 286 15.39 -8.15 30.77
N LEU A 287 14.97 -7.76 29.56
CA LEU A 287 15.26 -6.46 28.98
C LEU A 287 14.66 -5.35 29.83
N TYR A 288 15.31 -4.18 29.82
CA TYR A 288 14.83 -2.99 30.52
C TYR A 288 15.02 -1.75 29.66
N THR A 289 13.92 -1.16 29.23
CA THR A 289 13.86 -0.03 28.32
C THR A 289 13.65 1.24 29.12
N ARG A 290 14.55 2.19 28.93
CA ARG A 290 14.39 3.57 29.40
C ARG A 290 13.70 4.38 28.33
N ILE A 291 12.86 5.33 28.75
CA ILE A 291 12.04 6.14 27.86
C ILE A 291 12.11 7.60 28.26
N GLY A 292 12.36 8.47 27.28
CA GLY A 292 12.30 9.92 27.42
C GLY A 292 11.27 10.52 26.48
N VAL A 293 10.42 11.42 26.99
CA VAL A 293 9.42 12.12 26.19
C VAL A 293 9.58 13.64 26.32
N ASN A 294 9.55 14.34 25.19
CA ASN A 294 9.48 15.79 25.16
C ASN A 294 8.48 16.27 24.11
N SER A 295 7.86 17.41 24.36
CA SER A 295 6.92 18.07 23.44
C SER A 295 7.41 19.49 23.12
N GLY A 296 7.08 19.97 21.93
CA GLY A 296 7.30 21.37 21.55
C GLY A 296 7.54 21.57 20.05
N ASP A 297 7.88 22.80 19.67
CA ASP A 297 8.11 23.14 18.26
C ASP A 297 9.33 22.43 17.68
N MET A 298 9.14 21.82 16.51
CA MET A 298 10.20 21.23 15.70
C MET A 298 9.85 21.34 14.20
N VAL A 299 10.80 21.02 13.34
CA VAL A 299 10.59 20.95 11.90
C VAL A 299 10.39 19.49 11.52
N VAL A 300 9.29 19.18 10.83
CA VAL A 300 9.00 17.86 10.29
C VAL A 300 8.93 17.92 8.76
N GLY A 301 9.53 16.95 8.09
CA GLY A 301 9.45 16.84 6.63
C GLY A 301 10.56 15.97 6.03
N ASN A 302 10.75 16.08 4.72
CA ASN A 302 11.78 15.38 3.97
C ASN A 302 13.10 16.13 4.08
N ILE A 303 14.04 15.58 4.85
CA ILE A 303 15.31 16.23 5.16
C ILE A 303 16.47 15.39 4.63
N GLY A 304 17.40 16.04 3.91
CA GLY A 304 18.58 15.40 3.37
C GLY A 304 19.08 16.09 2.10
N SER A 305 19.51 15.28 1.14
CA SER A 305 20.01 15.69 -0.17
C SER A 305 19.00 15.33 -1.27
N ALA A 306 19.14 15.93 -2.46
CA ALA A 306 18.26 15.64 -3.59
C ALA A 306 18.23 14.16 -3.99
N SER A 307 19.33 13.42 -3.76
CA SER A 307 19.44 11.99 -4.06
C SER A 307 19.04 11.07 -2.91
N ARG A 308 18.95 11.60 -1.68
CA ARG A 308 18.67 10.82 -0.47
C ARG A 308 18.17 11.73 0.64
N PHE A 309 16.93 11.52 1.04
CA PHE A 309 16.27 12.20 2.15
C PHE A 309 15.49 11.20 3.00
N GLU A 310 15.22 11.59 4.24
CA GLU A 310 14.40 10.85 5.20
C GLU A 310 13.25 11.75 5.65
N TYR A 311 12.06 11.17 5.80
CA TYR A 311 10.97 11.87 6.47
C TYR A 311 11.23 11.82 7.98
N THR A 312 11.63 12.94 8.57
CA THR A 312 12.20 12.99 9.91
C THR A 312 11.85 14.32 10.60
N ILE A 313 12.18 14.41 11.88
CA ILE A 313 12.01 15.62 12.70
C ILE A 313 13.37 16.18 13.13
N ILE A 314 13.51 17.50 13.11
CA ILE A 314 14.71 18.20 13.57
C ILE A 314 14.33 19.37 14.47
N GLY A 315 15.07 19.51 15.58
CA GLY A 315 14.93 20.65 16.46
C GLY A 315 15.60 20.41 17.82
N SER A 316 15.78 21.49 18.59
CA SER A 316 16.31 21.39 19.95
C SER A 316 15.44 20.52 20.86
N ASN A 317 14.12 20.53 20.65
CA ASN A 317 13.16 19.71 21.41
C ASN A 317 13.34 18.20 21.16
N VAL A 318 13.83 17.80 19.99
CA VAL A 318 14.16 16.41 19.68
C VAL A 318 15.34 15.95 20.54
N ASN A 319 16.40 16.75 20.57
CA ASN A 319 17.58 16.46 21.38
C ASN A 319 17.28 16.45 22.89
N ILE A 320 16.36 17.31 23.35
CA ILE A 320 15.90 17.31 24.76
C ILE A 320 15.28 15.94 25.11
N ALA A 321 14.45 15.35 24.24
CA ALA A 321 13.85 14.03 24.51
C ALA A 321 14.90 12.94 24.71
N SER A 322 15.92 12.87 23.84
CA SER A 322 17.05 11.94 23.99
C SER A 322 17.81 12.16 25.31
N ARG A 323 18.04 13.42 25.70
CA ARG A 323 18.70 13.73 26.99
C ARG A 323 17.85 13.40 28.22
N ILE A 324 16.53 13.44 28.08
CA ILE A 324 15.60 13.03 29.12
C ILE A 324 15.61 11.51 29.27
N GLU A 325 15.67 10.76 28.15
CA GLU A 325 15.88 9.32 28.18
C GLU A 325 17.16 8.99 28.98
N ASP A 326 18.30 9.58 28.61
CA ASP A 326 19.60 9.40 29.28
C ASP A 326 19.51 9.60 30.80
N CYS A 327 18.69 10.57 31.25
CA CYS A 327 18.52 10.91 32.67
C CYS A 327 17.89 9.79 33.49
N ASN A 328 17.14 8.87 32.89
CA ASN A 328 16.56 7.72 33.59
C ASN A 328 17.63 6.91 34.34
N LYS A 329 18.82 6.79 33.76
CA LYS A 329 19.97 6.13 34.40
C LYS A 329 20.38 6.81 35.71
N LYS A 330 20.39 8.14 35.75
CA LYS A 330 20.78 8.93 36.93
C LYS A 330 19.75 8.79 38.05
N TYR A 331 18.46 8.83 37.72
CA TYR A 331 17.39 8.87 38.71
C TYR A 331 16.78 7.51 39.06
N GLY A 332 17.19 6.45 38.37
CA GLY A 332 16.64 5.10 38.58
C GLY A 332 15.17 4.97 38.15
N THR A 333 14.72 5.85 37.26
CA THR A 333 13.37 5.84 36.69
C THR A 333 13.36 5.06 35.38
N GLN A 334 12.16 4.68 34.92
CA GLN A 334 12.01 4.05 33.60
C GLN A 334 11.51 5.03 32.53
N ILE A 335 10.59 5.93 32.90
CA ILE A 335 9.96 6.86 31.97
C ILE A 335 10.05 8.27 32.55
N LEU A 336 10.71 9.17 31.83
CA LEU A 336 10.77 10.58 32.17
C LEU A 336 10.13 11.43 31.08
N ILE A 337 9.48 12.51 31.50
CA ILE A 337 8.89 13.52 30.62
C ILE A 337 9.38 14.91 31.04
N SER A 338 9.47 15.82 30.08
CA SER A 338 9.78 17.23 30.37
C SER A 338 8.62 17.95 31.05
N GLY A 339 8.90 19.06 31.72
CA GLY A 339 7.88 19.96 32.26
C GLY A 339 6.90 20.46 31.21
N ARG A 340 7.37 20.72 29.98
CA ARG A 340 6.49 21.09 28.86
C ARG A 340 5.51 19.98 28.52
N THR A 341 5.98 18.73 28.42
CA THR A 341 5.07 17.59 28.21
C THR A 341 4.11 17.44 29.40
N PHE A 342 4.61 17.56 30.64
CA PHE A 342 3.78 17.51 31.84
C PHE A 342 2.63 18.52 31.80
N ASP A 343 2.89 19.77 31.43
CA ASP A 343 1.85 20.81 31.34
C ASP A 343 0.72 20.45 30.39
N MET A 344 1.02 19.70 29.32
CA MET A 344 0.04 19.24 28.32
C MET A 344 -0.75 18.01 28.76
N VAL A 345 -0.25 17.22 29.72
CA VAL A 345 -0.80 15.88 30.02
C VAL A 345 -1.15 15.64 31.48
N LYS A 346 -0.89 16.61 32.38
CA LYS A 346 -1.07 16.46 33.84
C LYS A 346 -2.48 16.07 34.30
N ASP A 347 -3.50 16.36 33.50
CA ASP A 347 -4.88 15.99 33.81
C ASP A 347 -5.22 14.55 33.39
N PHE A 348 -4.37 13.93 32.56
CA PHE A 348 -4.56 12.60 31.99
C PHE A 348 -3.65 11.53 32.62
N PHE A 349 -2.60 11.91 33.34
CA PHE A 349 -1.65 10.98 33.94
C PHE A 349 -1.24 11.36 35.35
N VAL A 350 -0.88 10.34 36.13
CA VAL A 350 -0.19 10.51 37.40
C VAL A 350 1.30 10.69 37.14
N CYS A 351 1.81 11.87 37.47
CA CYS A 351 3.21 12.23 37.28
C CYS A 351 3.85 12.62 38.61
N ARG A 352 5.13 12.26 38.81
CA ARG A 352 5.90 12.63 40.00
C ARG A 352 7.04 13.55 39.61
N PHE A 353 7.11 14.76 40.19
CA PHE A 353 8.27 15.63 40.01
C PHE A 353 9.55 14.95 40.51
N VAL A 354 10.60 14.98 39.70
CA VAL A 354 11.89 14.35 39.99
C VAL A 354 12.93 15.41 40.36
N GLU A 355 13.29 16.27 39.41
CA GLU A 355 14.31 17.31 39.61
C GLU A 355 14.21 18.36 38.51
N ARG A 356 14.66 19.59 38.81
CA ARG A 356 14.98 20.60 37.81
C ARG A 356 16.47 20.52 37.50
N THR A 357 16.83 20.07 36.29
CA THR A 357 18.23 19.80 35.92
C THR A 357 18.63 20.49 34.64
N SER A 358 19.91 20.86 34.54
CA SER A 358 20.52 21.26 33.28
C SER A 358 20.84 20.02 32.45
N LEU A 359 20.46 20.04 31.18
CA LEU A 359 20.76 18.99 30.21
C LEU A 359 21.90 19.44 29.30
N LYS A 360 22.79 18.51 28.93
CA LYS A 360 23.93 18.83 28.07
C LYS A 360 23.44 19.39 26.72
N GLY A 361 23.90 20.59 26.37
CA GLY A 361 23.53 21.26 25.12
C GLY A 361 22.17 21.96 25.14
N VAL A 362 21.53 22.04 26.31
CA VAL A 362 20.27 22.77 26.51
C VAL A 362 20.55 24.01 27.35
N SER A 363 20.12 25.17 26.86
CA SER A 363 20.45 26.46 27.47
C SER A 363 19.74 26.72 28.80
N ALA A 364 18.50 26.25 28.94
CA ALA A 364 17.69 26.43 30.14
C ALA A 364 17.55 25.10 30.91
N PRO A 365 17.54 25.13 32.26
CA PRO A 365 17.20 23.96 33.06
C PRO A 365 15.78 23.47 32.75
N VAL A 366 15.62 22.16 32.68
CA VAL A 366 14.36 21.47 32.37
C VAL A 366 13.84 20.79 33.63
N ASP A 367 12.56 20.97 33.92
CA ASP A 367 11.87 20.20 34.95
C ASP A 367 11.59 18.78 34.44
N LEU A 368 11.93 17.77 35.24
CA LEU A 368 11.72 16.37 34.91
C LEU A 368 10.62 15.78 35.80
N TYR A 369 9.73 15.03 35.16
CA TYR A 369 8.66 14.29 35.82
C TYR A 369 8.75 12.82 35.44
N GLU A 370 8.59 11.93 36.41
CA GLU A 370 8.38 10.51 36.14
C GLU A 370 6.91 10.28 35.78
N LEU A 371 6.69 9.62 34.65
CA LEU A 371 5.36 9.20 34.22
C LEU A 371 5.02 7.85 34.86
N VAL A 372 4.06 7.85 35.78
CA VAL A 372 3.76 6.69 36.63
C VAL A 372 2.70 5.81 35.98
N GLU A 373 1.52 6.35 35.73
CA GLU A 373 0.35 5.63 35.23
C GLU A 373 -0.69 6.58 34.62
N GLU A 374 -1.65 6.03 33.88
CA GLU A 374 -2.84 6.73 33.41
C GLU A 374 -3.71 7.17 34.60
N SER A 375 -4.28 8.36 34.49
CA SER A 375 -5.32 8.80 35.43
C SER A 375 -6.63 8.05 35.20
N GLU A 376 -7.51 8.05 36.19
CA GLU A 376 -8.87 7.51 36.03
C GLU A 376 -9.66 8.25 34.94
N VAL A 377 -9.37 9.54 34.73
CA VAL A 377 -9.96 10.35 33.64
C VAL A 377 -9.62 9.73 32.30
N LEU A 378 -8.33 9.51 32.02
CA LEU A 378 -7.89 8.93 30.75
C LEU A 378 -8.42 7.51 30.55
N LEU A 379 -8.37 6.68 31.60
CA LEU A 379 -8.92 5.32 31.54
C LEU A 379 -10.42 5.32 31.23
N SER A 380 -11.17 6.28 31.77
CA SER A 380 -12.59 6.42 31.47
C SER A 380 -12.86 6.77 30.00
N GLN A 381 -12.05 7.65 29.41
CA GLN A 381 -12.15 8.05 28.00
C GLN A 381 -11.79 6.88 27.08
N ILE A 382 -10.69 6.16 27.35
CA ILE A 382 -10.30 4.96 26.58
C ILE A 382 -11.42 3.92 26.59
N ARG A 383 -12.01 3.61 27.76
CA ARG A 383 -13.12 2.66 27.86
C ARG A 383 -14.38 3.11 27.13
N LYS A 384 -14.60 4.42 26.98
CA LYS A 384 -15.71 4.97 26.18
C LYS A 384 -15.42 4.78 24.69
N TYR A 385 -14.23 5.17 24.25
CA TYR A 385 -13.77 5.01 22.87
C TYR A 385 -13.82 3.55 22.40
N ASP A 386 -13.27 2.62 23.19
CA ASP A 386 -13.25 1.20 22.85
C ASP A 386 -14.65 0.59 22.71
N ARG A 387 -15.61 1.04 23.54
CA ARG A 387 -17.02 0.64 23.42
C ARG A 387 -17.66 1.15 22.15
N MET A 388 -17.47 2.43 21.83
CA MET A 388 -18.01 3.02 20.60
C MET A 388 -17.47 2.34 19.34
N ARG A 389 -16.17 1.98 19.35
CA ARG A 389 -15.53 1.25 18.26
C ARG A 389 -16.06 -0.18 18.12
N ALA A 390 -16.36 -0.86 19.22
CA ALA A 390 -16.95 -2.20 19.19
C ALA A 390 -18.39 -2.22 18.67
N ASP A 391 -19.11 -1.10 18.81
CA ASP A 391 -20.51 -0.95 18.42
C ASP A 391 -20.69 -0.41 16.98
N ASP A 392 -19.63 -0.40 16.14
CA ASP A 392 -19.61 0.16 14.76
C ASP A 392 -20.23 1.57 14.64
N CYS A 393 -20.17 2.36 15.72
CA CYS A 393 -20.64 3.76 15.72
C CYS A 393 -19.62 4.67 15.02
N GLU A 394 -20.03 5.88 14.61
CA GLU A 394 -19.08 6.93 14.25
C GLU A 394 -18.14 7.17 15.45
N VAL A 395 -16.89 6.76 15.28
CA VAL A 395 -15.88 6.82 16.33
C VAL A 395 -15.34 8.25 16.37
N GLY A 396 -15.51 8.92 17.51
CA GLY A 396 -14.90 10.23 17.77
C GLY A 396 -13.40 10.15 18.03
N GLU A 397 -12.80 11.24 18.52
CA GLU A 397 -11.39 11.25 18.91
C GLU A 397 -11.13 10.32 20.13
N LEU A 398 -9.92 9.76 20.22
CA LEU A 398 -9.50 8.88 21.33
C LEU A 398 -9.61 9.60 22.69
N ILE A 399 -9.38 10.91 22.69
CA ILE A 399 -9.32 11.77 23.87
C ILE A 399 -10.20 13.00 23.61
N GLU A 400 -11.08 13.31 24.54
CA GLU A 400 -11.82 14.58 24.57
C GLU A 400 -10.97 15.57 25.40
N LEU A 401 -10.39 16.58 24.74
CA LEU A 401 -9.50 17.59 25.32
C LEU A 401 -10.23 18.76 25.99
#